data_AF-A0A961BT05-F1
#
_entry.id   AF-A0A961BT05-F1
#
_cell.length_a   1.000
_cell.length_b   1.000
_cell.length_c   1.000
_cell.angle_alpha   90.00
_cell.angle_beta   90.00
_cell.angle_gamma   90.00
#
_symmetry.space_group_name_H-M   'P 1'
#
loop_
_entity.id
_entity.type
_entity.pdbx_description
1 polymer ?
#
loop_
_entity_poly.entity_id
_entity_poly.type
_entity_poly.pdbx_seq_one_letter_code
_entity_poly.pdbx_strand_id
1 'polypeptide(L)'
;MLDPSAFVACDADLEAVVGSRPGAVMLKSIRFLDEHCVHFLACAPFAVVGTTTGDGSLQAMAMGGTPGFLTPRSDTVLELGHAAGRPVVDGAPAGIIAMVPGYGETLRINGRLRVRDGVLTLDVEEALLHCAKAILRSELWATPAASAPAATSAADAEVSDAAALLAESPFVVLMSTDAAGHADASPKGDPSGLIRRIDDTTIAIADRPGNRRTDTLHNLMDDPRLALLALVPGRDDVVEVRGTARVCTDEALLTSMHLRDRTPKAALVIDVAYVELRHEPAIAEADLWNPDRHVAEGTLPRAAAIWADHVRRNTDAGTGAKVARRLVNKTALAAGVAYDYRTNL
;
A
#
# COMPACT_ATOMS: atom_id res chain seq x y z
N MET A 1 25.88 12.12 -4.57
CA MET A 1 24.91 13.22 -4.76
C MET A 1 24.15 12.90 -6.03
N LEU A 2 22.82 12.92 -5.98
CA LEU A 2 21.97 12.60 -7.14
C LEU A 2 21.99 13.74 -8.14
N ASP A 3 21.91 13.43 -9.44
CA ASP A 3 21.80 14.44 -10.49
C ASP A 3 20.47 15.21 -10.37
N PRO A 4 20.47 16.54 -10.16
CA PRO A 4 19.25 17.35 -10.09
C PRO A 4 18.39 17.28 -11.37
N SER A 5 19.00 17.03 -12.53
CA SER A 5 18.29 16.91 -13.80
C SER A 5 17.57 15.56 -13.96
N ALA A 6 17.88 14.58 -13.11
CA ALA A 6 17.25 13.28 -13.14
C ALA A 6 15.88 13.23 -12.42
N PHE A 7 15.44 14.33 -11.81
CA PHE A 7 14.12 14.41 -11.17
C PHE A 7 13.04 14.78 -12.17
N VAL A 8 11.96 14.01 -12.17
CA VAL A 8 10.79 14.21 -13.03
C VAL A 8 9.99 15.41 -12.52
N ALA A 9 9.60 16.31 -13.43
CA ALA A 9 8.97 17.58 -13.07
C ALA A 9 7.48 17.67 -13.43
N CYS A 10 6.98 16.80 -14.31
CA CYS A 10 5.58 16.82 -14.73
C CYS A 10 5.08 15.44 -15.19
N ASP A 11 3.76 15.31 -15.33
CA ASP A 11 3.11 14.08 -15.80
C ASP A 11 3.61 13.61 -17.17
N ALA A 12 3.92 14.53 -18.10
CA ALA A 12 4.40 14.15 -19.43
C ALA A 12 5.76 13.45 -19.37
N ASP A 13 6.67 13.96 -18.55
CA ASP A 13 7.98 13.35 -18.30
C ASP A 13 7.83 12.02 -17.54
N LEU A 14 6.92 11.99 -16.57
CA LEU A 14 6.60 10.77 -15.83
C LEU A 14 6.13 9.66 -16.78
N GLU A 15 5.13 9.95 -17.61
CA GLU A 15 4.57 8.97 -18.55
C GLU A 15 5.58 8.56 -19.64
N ALA A 16 6.53 9.43 -20.00
CA ALA A 16 7.65 9.06 -20.88
C ALA A 16 8.56 7.99 -20.25
N VAL A 17 8.70 8.01 -18.92
CA VAL A 17 9.53 7.06 -18.16
C VAL A 17 8.76 5.77 -17.85
N VAL A 18 7.63 5.87 -17.14
CA VAL A 18 6.92 4.70 -16.60
C VAL A 18 5.82 4.17 -17.52
N GLY A 19 5.48 4.92 -18.58
CA GLY A 19 4.37 4.64 -19.49
C GLY A 19 3.04 5.23 -19.01
N SER A 20 2.09 5.39 -19.93
CA SER A 20 0.76 5.91 -19.60
C SER A 20 -0.08 4.92 -18.80
N ARG A 21 -1.04 5.46 -18.05
CA ARG A 21 -1.96 4.69 -17.21
C ARG A 21 -2.95 3.89 -18.07
N PRO A 22 -2.94 2.55 -18.02
CA PRO A 22 -3.83 1.75 -18.86
C PRO A 22 -5.29 1.91 -18.44
N GLY A 23 -6.15 2.45 -19.31
CA GLY A 23 -7.56 2.69 -19.00
C GLY A 23 -8.31 1.45 -18.48
N ALA A 24 -8.03 0.26 -19.04
CA ALA A 24 -8.63 -1.00 -18.57
C ALA A 24 -8.26 -1.37 -17.12
N VAL A 25 -7.08 -0.95 -16.66
CA VAL A 25 -6.65 -1.14 -15.26
C VAL A 25 -7.36 -0.15 -14.34
N MET A 26 -7.59 1.09 -14.80
CA MET A 26 -8.34 2.08 -14.03
C MET A 26 -9.79 1.65 -13.78
N LEU A 27 -10.39 0.91 -14.71
CA LEU A 27 -11.77 0.42 -14.59
C LEU A 27 -12.00 -0.64 -13.50
N LYS A 28 -10.96 -1.16 -12.85
CA LYS A 28 -11.13 -2.08 -11.71
C LYS A 28 -11.50 -1.37 -10.40
N SER A 29 -11.52 -0.04 -10.40
CA SER A 29 -12.00 0.77 -9.29
C SER A 29 -13.52 0.93 -9.35
N ILE A 30 -14.18 0.81 -8.21
CA ILE A 30 -15.60 1.10 -8.01
C ILE A 30 -15.75 2.17 -6.92
N ARG A 31 -16.93 2.80 -6.80
CA ARG A 31 -17.18 3.90 -5.86
C ARG A 31 -18.00 3.48 -4.62
N PHE A 32 -18.05 2.18 -4.37
CA PHE A 32 -18.84 1.56 -3.31
C PHE A 32 -18.21 0.22 -2.90
N LEU A 33 -18.61 -0.32 -1.76
CA LEU A 33 -18.22 -1.60 -1.22
C LEU A 33 -19.20 -2.67 -1.73
N ASP A 34 -18.73 -3.51 -2.62
CA ASP A 34 -19.50 -4.65 -3.12
C ASP A 34 -19.33 -5.90 -2.24
N GLU A 35 -19.95 -7.02 -2.63
CA GLU A 35 -19.85 -8.27 -1.86
C GLU A 35 -18.41 -8.80 -1.77
N HIS A 36 -17.55 -8.52 -2.76
CA HIS A 36 -16.14 -8.90 -2.70
C HIS A 36 -15.42 -8.09 -1.64
N CYS A 37 -15.69 -6.77 -1.58
CA CYS A 37 -15.16 -5.89 -0.55
C CYS A 37 -15.62 -6.33 0.85
N VAL A 38 -16.93 -6.58 1.03
CA VAL A 38 -17.50 -7.01 2.32
C VAL A 38 -16.87 -8.33 2.78
N HIS A 39 -16.75 -9.31 1.87
CA HIS A 39 -16.17 -10.62 2.19
C HIS A 39 -14.67 -10.53 2.52
N PHE A 40 -13.92 -9.69 1.80
CA PHE A 40 -12.51 -9.42 2.11
C PHE A 40 -12.35 -8.78 3.49
N LEU A 41 -13.14 -7.74 3.78
CA LEU A 41 -13.08 -7.02 5.06
C LEU A 41 -13.44 -7.92 6.24
N ALA A 42 -14.41 -8.83 6.08
CA ALA A 42 -14.75 -9.84 7.07
C ALA A 42 -13.57 -10.77 7.42
N CYS A 43 -12.61 -10.95 6.51
CA CYS A 43 -11.42 -11.76 6.73
C CYS A 43 -10.20 -10.96 7.20
N ALA A 44 -10.23 -9.62 7.13
CA ALA A 44 -9.07 -8.76 7.38
C ALA A 44 -8.95 -8.41 8.87
N PRO A 45 -7.90 -8.85 9.57
CA PRO A 45 -7.61 -8.43 10.95
C PRO A 45 -6.73 -7.17 11.03
N PHE A 46 -6.16 -6.73 9.90
CA PHE A 46 -5.19 -5.64 9.89
C PHE A 46 -5.37 -4.71 8.70
N ALA A 47 -5.07 -3.43 8.90
CA ALA A 47 -4.99 -2.44 7.85
C ALA A 47 -3.96 -1.35 8.17
N VAL A 48 -3.41 -0.74 7.12
CA VAL A 48 -2.70 0.54 7.23
C VAL A 48 -3.61 1.64 6.71
N VAL A 49 -3.75 2.70 7.49
CA VAL A 49 -4.55 3.89 7.17
C VAL A 49 -3.61 5.08 7.00
N GLY A 50 -3.52 5.58 5.77
CA GLY A 50 -2.89 6.85 5.46
C GLY A 50 -3.90 7.98 5.55
N THR A 51 -3.54 9.10 6.18
CA THR A 51 -4.40 10.29 6.30
C THR A 51 -3.58 11.55 6.55
N THR A 52 -4.22 12.70 6.65
CA THR A 52 -3.62 13.96 7.09
C THR A 52 -3.70 14.13 8.61
N THR A 53 -2.64 14.70 9.20
CA THR A 53 -2.57 15.14 10.60
C THR A 53 -3.21 16.52 10.79
N GLY A 54 -3.33 16.98 12.04
CA GLY A 54 -3.84 18.32 12.36
C GLY A 54 -2.97 19.48 11.86
N ASP A 55 -1.67 19.26 11.66
CA ASP A 55 -0.73 20.27 11.11
C ASP A 55 -0.65 20.24 9.58
N GLY A 56 -1.42 19.37 8.92
CA GLY A 56 -1.44 19.24 7.47
C GLY A 56 -0.35 18.34 6.89
N SER A 57 0.53 17.74 7.69
CA SER A 57 1.42 16.68 7.21
C SER A 57 0.62 15.39 6.89
N LEU A 58 1.20 14.50 6.08
CA LEU A 58 0.64 13.17 5.89
C LEU A 58 1.17 12.24 6.98
N GLN A 59 0.38 11.23 7.34
CA GLN A 59 0.76 10.15 8.25
C GLN A 59 0.28 8.80 7.73
N ALA A 60 0.89 7.73 8.22
CA ALA A 60 0.47 6.36 8.00
C ALA A 60 0.45 5.61 9.35
N MET A 61 -0.70 5.07 9.72
CA MET A 61 -0.91 4.39 11.00
C MET A 61 -1.45 2.98 10.79
N ALA A 62 -1.08 2.05 11.67
CA ALA A 62 -1.66 0.72 11.69
C ALA A 62 -3.01 0.72 12.41
N MET A 63 -3.87 -0.20 11.99
CA MET A 63 -5.11 -0.54 12.66
C MET A 63 -5.26 -2.04 12.67
N GLY A 64 -5.53 -2.60 13.84
CA GLY A 64 -5.67 -4.04 14.06
C GLY A 64 -6.91 -4.35 14.87
N GLY A 65 -7.32 -5.61 14.81
CA GLY A 65 -8.41 -6.16 15.59
C GLY A 65 -8.75 -7.57 15.15
N THR A 66 -9.87 -8.09 15.62
CA THR A 66 -10.38 -9.37 15.12
C THR A 66 -10.73 -9.26 13.64
N PRO A 67 -10.60 -10.34 12.84
CA PRO A 67 -11.09 -10.35 11.46
C PRO A 67 -12.50 -9.76 11.35
N GLY A 68 -12.67 -8.77 10.46
CA GLY A 68 -13.93 -8.02 10.33
C GLY A 68 -14.01 -6.74 11.15
N PHE A 69 -12.94 -6.29 11.82
CA PHE A 69 -12.96 -5.05 12.60
C PHE A 69 -13.30 -3.81 11.75
N LEU A 70 -12.88 -3.80 10.48
CA LEU A 70 -13.36 -2.83 9.49
C LEU A 70 -14.74 -3.24 9.00
N THR A 71 -15.78 -2.59 9.54
CA THR A 71 -17.18 -3.03 9.36
C THR A 71 -17.93 -2.14 8.35
N PRO A 72 -18.35 -2.65 7.17
CA PRO A 72 -19.24 -1.92 6.28
C PRO A 72 -20.58 -1.63 6.98
N ARG A 73 -20.96 -0.35 7.06
CA ARG A 73 -22.26 0.10 7.59
C ARG A 73 -23.28 0.36 6.48
N SER A 74 -22.78 0.62 5.28
CA SER A 74 -23.50 0.65 4.01
C SER A 74 -22.53 0.29 2.88
N ASP A 75 -22.97 0.40 1.63
CA ASP A 75 -22.10 0.32 0.45
C ASP A 75 -21.10 1.49 0.34
N THR A 76 -21.24 2.53 1.16
CA THR A 76 -20.49 3.79 1.02
C THR A 76 -19.94 4.31 2.35
N VAL A 77 -20.16 3.58 3.45
CA VAL A 77 -19.66 3.93 4.78
C VAL A 77 -18.99 2.71 5.39
N LEU A 78 -17.70 2.86 5.70
CA LEU A 78 -16.90 1.87 6.41
C LEU A 78 -16.63 2.35 7.85
N GLU A 79 -16.90 1.52 8.85
CA GLU A 79 -16.53 1.78 10.23
C GLU A 79 -15.12 1.27 10.52
N LEU A 80 -14.31 2.09 11.22
CA LEU A 80 -12.92 1.80 11.59
C LEU A 80 -12.76 1.62 13.11
N GLY A 81 -13.86 1.66 13.87
CA GLY A 81 -13.85 1.56 15.33
C GLY A 81 -13.80 2.92 16.03
N HIS A 82 -13.31 2.96 17.27
CA HIS A 82 -13.37 4.17 18.09
C HIS A 82 -12.35 5.24 17.68
N ALA A 83 -12.77 6.51 17.67
CA ALA A 83 -11.92 7.64 17.27
C ALA A 83 -11.01 8.14 18.40
N ALA A 84 -11.37 7.93 19.67
CA ALA A 84 -10.64 8.53 20.79
C ALA A 84 -9.17 8.07 20.82
N GLY A 85 -8.27 9.02 21.10
CA GLY A 85 -6.82 8.79 21.16
C GLY A 85 -6.13 8.68 19.80
N ARG A 86 -6.87 8.67 18.67
CA ARG A 86 -6.28 8.61 17.33
C ARG A 86 -5.99 10.01 16.81
N PRO A 87 -4.82 10.25 16.19
CA PRO A 87 -4.45 11.56 15.63
C PRO A 87 -5.15 11.82 14.28
N VAL A 88 -6.48 11.74 14.22
CA VAL A 88 -7.27 11.89 12.99
C VAL A 88 -8.00 13.23 12.94
N VAL A 89 -8.18 13.76 11.74
CA VAL A 89 -8.92 14.99 11.47
C VAL A 89 -10.24 14.64 10.76
N ASP A 90 -11.36 15.13 11.28
CA ASP A 90 -12.68 14.95 10.65
C ASP A 90 -12.69 15.58 9.25
N GLY A 91 -13.09 14.80 8.25
CA GLY A 91 -13.10 15.19 6.84
C GLY A 91 -11.77 15.11 6.09
N ALA A 92 -10.68 14.72 6.76
CA ALA A 92 -9.41 14.47 6.10
C ALA A 92 -9.52 13.34 5.07
N PRO A 93 -8.80 13.43 3.94
CA PRO A 93 -8.74 12.33 2.99
C PRO A 93 -7.95 11.17 3.61
N ALA A 94 -8.39 9.95 3.32
CA ALA A 94 -7.72 8.75 3.78
C ALA A 94 -7.69 7.64 2.73
N GLY A 95 -6.58 6.92 2.71
CA GLY A 95 -6.37 5.71 1.93
C GLY A 95 -6.12 4.55 2.89
N ILE A 96 -6.76 3.42 2.65
CA ILE A 96 -6.66 2.22 3.47
C ILE A 96 -6.10 1.09 2.63
N ILE A 97 -5.12 0.37 3.14
CA ILE A 97 -4.72 -0.95 2.66
C ILE A 97 -5.13 -1.98 3.72
N ALA A 98 -6.23 -2.69 3.47
CA ALA A 98 -6.67 -3.81 4.28
C ALA A 98 -5.98 -5.10 3.83
N MET A 99 -5.55 -5.91 4.79
CA MET A 99 -4.69 -7.07 4.58
C MET A 99 -5.29 -8.30 5.24
N VAL A 100 -5.15 -9.44 4.57
CA VAL A 100 -5.60 -10.76 5.05
C VAL A 100 -4.37 -11.67 5.11
N PRO A 101 -3.96 -12.17 6.28
CA PRO A 101 -2.82 -13.07 6.42
C PRO A 101 -2.92 -14.28 5.47
N GLY A 102 -1.83 -14.58 4.78
CA GLY A 102 -1.77 -15.66 3.79
C GLY A 102 -2.42 -15.35 2.43
N TYR A 103 -3.06 -14.19 2.27
CA TYR A 103 -3.65 -13.77 0.99
C TYR A 103 -2.73 -12.79 0.24
N GLY A 104 -2.55 -13.01 -1.07
CA GLY A 104 -1.59 -12.26 -1.87
C GLY A 104 -2.02 -10.81 -2.14
N GLU A 105 -3.27 -10.60 -2.55
CA GLU A 105 -3.79 -9.27 -2.85
C GLU A 105 -4.19 -8.49 -1.58
N THR A 106 -4.25 -7.16 -1.69
CA THR A 106 -4.79 -6.31 -0.64
C THR A 106 -6.03 -5.57 -1.13
N LEU A 107 -6.93 -5.16 -0.23
CA LEU A 107 -8.06 -4.31 -0.59
C LEU A 107 -7.68 -2.86 -0.29
N ARG A 108 -7.71 -2.02 -1.34
CA ARG A 108 -7.53 -0.58 -1.21
C ARG A 108 -8.87 0.11 -1.16
N ILE A 109 -9.07 0.97 -0.17
CA ILE A 109 -10.27 1.79 -0.03
C ILE A 109 -9.83 3.23 0.24
N ASN A 110 -10.25 4.17 -0.60
CA ASN A 110 -9.99 5.58 -0.41
C ASN A 110 -11.29 6.32 -0.15
N GLY A 111 -11.20 7.43 0.57
CA GLY A 111 -12.35 8.24 0.91
C GLY A 111 -12.00 9.36 1.88
N ARG A 112 -12.97 9.73 2.71
CA ARG A 112 -12.82 10.78 3.72
C ARG A 112 -13.18 10.27 5.10
N LEU A 113 -12.31 10.53 6.06
CA LEU A 113 -12.59 10.20 7.45
C LEU A 113 -13.74 11.04 7.98
N ARG A 114 -14.54 10.44 8.84
CA ARG A 114 -15.64 11.08 9.57
C ARG A 114 -15.67 10.60 11.01
N VAL A 115 -15.86 11.51 11.95
CA VAL A 115 -16.12 11.16 13.36
C VAL A 115 -17.61 11.31 13.64
N ARG A 116 -18.29 10.19 13.85
CA ARG A 116 -19.75 10.12 14.10
C ARG A 116 -19.97 9.55 15.48
N ASP A 117 -20.43 10.37 16.43
CA ASP A 117 -20.69 9.95 17.82
C ASP A 117 -19.51 9.21 18.49
N GLY A 118 -18.28 9.67 18.23
CA GLY A 118 -17.04 9.06 18.73
C GLY A 118 -16.57 7.83 17.96
N VAL A 119 -17.28 7.41 16.92
CA VAL A 119 -16.88 6.33 15.99
C VAL A 119 -16.18 6.94 14.78
N LEU A 120 -15.00 6.41 14.45
CA LEU A 120 -14.29 6.73 13.24
C LEU A 120 -14.88 5.92 12.08
N THR A 121 -15.24 6.62 11.02
CA THR A 121 -15.81 6.06 9.80
C THR A 121 -15.09 6.63 8.58
N LEU A 122 -15.18 5.97 7.44
CA LEU A 122 -14.72 6.45 6.14
C LEU A 122 -15.92 6.51 5.20
N ASP A 123 -16.17 7.69 4.65
CA ASP A 123 -17.05 7.87 3.50
C ASP A 123 -16.28 7.40 2.26
N VAL A 124 -16.70 6.28 1.68
CA VAL A 124 -15.99 5.59 0.59
C VAL A 124 -16.13 6.36 -0.72
N GLU A 125 -15.02 6.67 -1.37
CA GLU A 125 -14.96 7.31 -2.68
C GLU A 125 -14.42 6.36 -3.76
N GLU A 126 -13.55 5.43 -3.39
CA GLU A 126 -12.97 4.41 -4.27
C GLU A 126 -12.71 3.11 -3.50
N ALA A 127 -12.99 1.96 -4.12
CA ALA A 127 -12.57 0.64 -3.66
C ALA A 127 -12.01 -0.18 -4.84
N LEU A 128 -10.89 -0.85 -4.61
CA LEU A 128 -10.29 -1.78 -5.58
C LEU A 128 -9.43 -2.84 -4.92
N LEU A 129 -9.39 -4.02 -5.55
CA LEU A 129 -8.39 -5.02 -5.22
C LEU A 129 -7.01 -4.59 -5.78
N HIS A 130 -6.05 -4.39 -4.89
CA HIS A 130 -4.67 -4.09 -5.22
C HIS A 130 -3.88 -5.39 -5.48
N CYS A 131 -2.96 -5.38 -6.45
CA CYS A 131 -2.33 -6.62 -6.90
C CYS A 131 -1.32 -7.19 -5.89
N ALA A 132 -1.09 -8.50 -5.96
CA ALA A 132 -0.28 -9.23 -4.99
C ALA A 132 1.24 -9.04 -5.12
N LYS A 133 1.75 -8.36 -6.16
CA LYS A 133 3.19 -8.34 -6.46
C LYS A 133 4.06 -7.80 -5.32
N ALA A 134 3.60 -6.79 -4.59
CA ALA A 134 4.34 -6.27 -3.43
C ALA A 134 4.47 -7.35 -2.34
N ILE A 135 3.35 -7.98 -1.96
CA ILE A 135 3.27 -9.06 -0.97
C ILE A 135 4.11 -10.29 -1.37
N LEU A 136 3.99 -10.71 -2.62
CA LEU A 136 4.70 -11.88 -3.16
C LEU A 136 6.20 -11.64 -3.25
N ARG A 137 6.62 -10.45 -3.68
CA ARG A 137 8.04 -10.12 -3.83
C ARG A 137 8.72 -9.85 -2.49
N SER A 138 7.99 -9.35 -1.49
CA SER A 138 8.49 -9.16 -0.13
C SER A 138 8.44 -10.40 0.73
N GLU A 139 7.84 -11.49 0.23
CA GLU A 139 7.60 -12.71 1.00
C GLU A 139 6.87 -12.42 2.33
N LEU A 140 5.92 -11.47 2.33
CA LEU A 140 5.37 -10.91 3.58
C LEU A 140 4.77 -11.99 4.50
N TRP A 141 4.11 -12.99 3.89
CA TRP A 141 3.46 -14.10 4.60
C TRP A 141 4.32 -15.37 4.66
N ALA A 142 5.58 -15.33 4.22
CA ALA A 142 6.44 -16.48 4.40
C ALA A 142 6.69 -16.67 5.90
N THR A 143 6.64 -17.92 6.36
CA THR A 143 7.14 -18.24 7.70
C THR A 143 8.63 -17.89 7.71
N PRO A 144 9.09 -17.00 8.60
CA PRO A 144 10.52 -16.74 8.73
C PRO A 144 11.22 -18.09 8.91
N ALA A 145 12.22 -18.39 8.07
CA ALA A 145 13.10 -19.51 8.37
C ALA A 145 13.59 -19.30 9.80
N ALA A 146 13.55 -20.32 10.65
CA ALA A 146 14.01 -20.22 12.03
C ALA A 146 15.46 -19.70 12.02
N SER A 147 15.63 -18.39 12.12
CA SER A 147 16.86 -17.80 12.58
C SER A 147 17.02 -18.39 13.97
N ALA A 148 18.14 -19.11 14.17
CA ALA A 148 18.50 -19.58 15.50
C ALA A 148 18.26 -18.41 16.47
N PRO A 149 17.62 -18.64 17.63
CA PRO A 149 17.44 -17.55 18.57
C PRO A 149 18.83 -17.00 18.84
N ALA A 150 19.10 -15.77 18.40
CA ALA A 150 20.13 -15.01 19.04
C ALA A 150 19.67 -14.99 20.48
N ALA A 151 20.39 -15.71 21.35
CA ALA A 151 20.18 -15.66 22.78
C ALA A 151 20.61 -14.27 23.23
N THR A 152 19.80 -13.28 22.89
CA THR A 152 19.90 -11.93 23.37
C THR A 152 19.30 -11.99 24.75
N SER A 153 20.14 -11.86 25.77
CA SER A 153 19.68 -11.79 27.15
C SER A 153 18.67 -10.63 27.25
N ALA A 154 17.73 -10.70 28.20
CA ALA A 154 16.76 -9.62 28.40
C ALA A 154 17.39 -8.24 28.75
N ALA A 155 18.72 -8.19 28.90
CA ALA A 155 19.50 -6.97 29.09
C ALA A 155 20.15 -6.43 27.79
N ASP A 156 20.16 -7.21 26.70
CA ASP A 156 20.77 -6.86 25.41
C ASP A 156 19.72 -6.56 24.31
N ALA A 157 18.44 -6.40 24.67
CA ALA A 157 17.42 -5.85 23.78
C ALA A 157 17.70 -4.34 23.58
N GLU A 158 18.85 -4.03 23.01
CA GLU A 158 19.17 -2.70 22.52
C GLU A 158 18.04 -2.28 21.60
N VAL A 159 17.51 -1.10 21.88
CA VAL A 159 16.61 -0.36 21.02
C VAL A 159 17.15 -0.48 19.60
N SER A 160 16.47 -1.26 18.73
CA SER A 160 16.73 -1.18 17.30
C SER A 160 16.60 0.30 16.96
N ASP A 161 17.61 0.93 16.38
CA ASP A 161 17.38 2.26 15.84
C ASP A 161 16.41 2.14 14.65
N ALA A 162 15.69 3.23 14.35
CA ALA A 162 14.72 3.23 13.27
C ALA A 162 15.36 2.91 11.90
N ALA A 163 16.65 3.22 11.73
CA ALA A 163 17.37 2.96 10.49
C ALA A 163 17.60 1.46 10.26
N ALA A 164 17.89 0.69 11.31
CA ALA A 164 18.02 -0.75 11.26
C ALA A 164 16.69 -1.42 10.87
N LEU A 165 15.57 -1.01 11.49
CA LEU A 165 14.25 -1.55 11.11
C LEU A 165 13.89 -1.20 9.66
N LEU A 166 14.15 0.04 9.23
CA LEU A 166 13.91 0.44 7.83
C LEU A 166 14.75 -0.38 6.85
N ALA A 167 16.01 -0.68 7.17
CA ALA A 167 16.87 -1.50 6.33
C ALA A 167 16.38 -2.96 6.21
N GLU A 168 15.79 -3.49 7.28
CA GLU A 168 15.25 -4.86 7.33
C GLU A 168 13.84 -4.96 6.72
N SER A 169 13.09 -3.87 6.67
CA SER A 169 11.69 -3.83 6.24
C SER A 169 11.53 -4.27 4.78
N PRO A 170 10.91 -5.45 4.51
CA PRO A 170 10.66 -5.90 3.15
C PRO A 170 9.36 -5.27 2.60
N PHE A 171 8.56 -4.59 3.42
CA PHE A 171 7.25 -4.07 3.03
C PHE A 171 6.95 -2.72 3.67
N VAL A 172 6.39 -1.81 2.88
CA VAL A 172 5.85 -0.54 3.36
C VAL A 172 4.49 -0.27 2.73
N VAL A 173 3.66 0.52 3.40
CA VAL A 173 2.50 1.17 2.78
C VAL A 173 2.77 2.66 2.72
N LEU A 174 2.80 3.21 1.51
CA LEU A 174 2.95 4.64 1.25
C LEU A 174 1.58 5.32 1.26
N MET A 175 1.55 6.58 1.69
CA MET A 175 0.40 7.48 1.63
C MET A 175 0.77 8.73 0.83
N SER A 176 -0.09 9.12 -0.11
CA SER A 176 0.04 10.33 -0.93
C SER A 176 -1.34 10.94 -1.23
N THR A 177 -1.36 12.18 -1.72
CA THR A 177 -2.59 12.89 -2.09
C THR A 177 -2.49 13.52 -3.47
N ASP A 178 -3.59 13.55 -4.23
CA ASP A 178 -3.66 14.27 -5.51
C ASP A 178 -3.98 15.76 -5.31
N ALA A 179 -3.93 16.56 -6.40
CA ALA A 179 -4.29 17.98 -6.36
C ALA A 179 -5.73 18.27 -5.89
N ALA A 180 -6.65 17.31 -6.01
CA ALA A 180 -8.03 17.43 -5.54
C ALA A 180 -8.18 17.04 -4.06
N GLY A 181 -7.08 16.66 -3.40
CA GLY A 181 -7.05 16.22 -2.03
C GLY A 181 -7.70 14.86 -1.82
N HIS A 182 -7.68 13.97 -2.81
CA HIS A 182 -7.99 12.55 -2.62
C HIS A 182 -6.74 11.80 -2.18
N ALA A 183 -6.93 10.83 -1.29
CA ALA A 183 -5.84 10.02 -0.77
C ALA A 183 -5.60 8.75 -1.60
N ASP A 184 -4.35 8.31 -1.63
CA ASP A 184 -3.90 7.02 -2.14
C ASP A 184 -3.01 6.34 -1.11
N ALA A 185 -3.35 5.10 -0.75
CA ALA A 185 -2.46 4.20 -0.03
C ALA A 185 -1.93 3.10 -0.96
N SER A 186 -0.62 2.88 -0.96
CA SER A 186 0.07 2.06 -1.96
C SER A 186 1.11 1.15 -1.32
N PRO A 187 0.94 -0.19 -1.38
CA PRO A 187 1.93 -1.11 -0.86
C PRO A 187 3.14 -1.20 -1.77
N LYS A 188 4.34 -1.17 -1.20
CA LYS A 188 5.61 -1.47 -1.87
C LYS A 188 6.28 -2.60 -1.11
N GLY A 189 6.85 -3.55 -1.84
CA GLY A 189 7.48 -4.71 -1.24
C GLY A 189 8.60 -5.26 -2.10
N ASP A 190 9.72 -5.59 -1.49
CA ASP A 190 10.90 -6.24 -2.06
C ASP A 190 11.45 -7.20 -0.99
N PRO A 191 12.37 -8.14 -1.32
CA PRO A 191 13.20 -8.75 -0.29
C PRO A 191 13.90 -7.67 0.56
N SER A 192 14.49 -8.06 1.70
CA SER A 192 15.23 -7.14 2.58
C SER A 192 16.12 -6.17 1.76
N GLY A 193 16.05 -4.87 2.05
CA GLY A 193 16.67 -3.81 1.23
C GLY A 193 15.72 -3.06 0.30
N LEU A 194 14.39 -3.16 0.51
CA LEU A 194 13.38 -2.32 -0.15
C LEU A 194 13.70 -0.81 -0.04
N ILE A 195 14.14 -0.39 1.15
CA ILE A 195 14.46 0.99 1.48
C ILE A 195 15.98 1.17 1.36
N ARG A 196 16.40 1.93 0.35
CA ARG A 196 17.81 2.27 0.14
C ARG A 196 18.13 3.58 0.82
N ARG A 197 19.06 3.58 1.78
CA ARG A 197 19.62 4.81 2.34
C ARG A 197 20.50 5.52 1.30
N ILE A 198 20.27 6.82 1.09
CA ILE A 198 21.09 7.68 0.23
C ILE A 198 22.10 8.45 1.08
N ASP A 199 21.62 9.04 2.18
CA ASP A 199 22.42 9.73 3.20
C ASP A 199 21.70 9.69 4.57
N ASP A 200 21.99 10.62 5.47
CA ASP A 200 21.42 10.65 6.83
C ASP A 200 19.93 11.03 6.86
N THR A 201 19.45 11.74 5.85
CA THR A 201 18.09 12.29 5.80
C THR A 201 17.34 11.94 4.52
N THR A 202 17.94 11.17 3.63
CA THR A 202 17.33 10.80 2.35
C THR A 202 17.35 9.30 2.14
N ILE A 203 16.18 8.74 1.79
CA ILE A 203 15.99 7.34 1.43
C ILE A 203 15.39 7.21 0.03
N ALA A 204 15.49 6.03 -0.57
CA ALA A 204 14.92 5.73 -1.87
C ALA A 204 14.17 4.40 -1.90
N ILE A 205 13.05 4.36 -2.62
CA ILE A 205 12.24 3.16 -2.86
C ILE A 205 12.04 3.00 -4.37
N ALA A 206 12.36 1.82 -4.91
CA ALA A 206 12.23 1.56 -6.34
C ALA A 206 10.76 1.54 -6.76
N ASP A 207 10.43 2.11 -7.92
CA ASP A 207 9.16 1.83 -8.56
C ASP A 207 9.24 0.49 -9.30
N ARG A 208 8.70 -0.55 -8.66
CA ARG A 208 8.71 -1.92 -9.18
C ARG A 208 7.56 -2.14 -10.17
N PRO A 209 7.72 -3.06 -11.13
CA PRO A 209 6.66 -3.36 -12.09
C PRO A 209 5.34 -3.75 -11.41
N GLY A 210 4.34 -2.87 -11.52
CA GLY A 210 2.98 -3.09 -11.04
C GLY A 210 2.00 -3.35 -12.18
N ASN A 211 0.79 -2.82 -12.04
CA ASN A 211 -0.24 -2.74 -13.08
C ASN A 211 -0.23 -1.40 -13.84
N ARG A 212 0.80 -0.56 -13.61
CA ARG A 212 0.97 0.78 -14.19
C ARG A 212 -0.17 1.76 -13.87
N ARG A 213 -0.84 1.63 -12.72
CA ARG A 213 -1.69 2.72 -12.19
C ARG A 213 -0.87 3.95 -11.82
N THR A 214 0.27 3.73 -11.16
CA THR A 214 1.24 4.78 -10.81
C THR A 214 0.60 5.99 -10.09
N ASP A 215 -0.47 5.76 -9.31
CA ASP A 215 -1.23 6.81 -8.62
C ASP A 215 -0.31 7.66 -7.74
N THR A 216 0.47 7.02 -6.87
CA THR A 216 1.47 7.67 -6.03
C THR A 216 2.45 8.55 -6.83
N LEU A 217 2.89 8.11 -8.02
CA LEU A 217 3.85 8.89 -8.80
C LEU A 217 3.22 10.15 -9.41
N HIS A 218 1.97 10.06 -9.86
CA HIS A 218 1.22 11.22 -10.38
C HIS A 218 0.86 12.19 -9.25
N ASN A 219 0.42 11.66 -8.10
CA ASN A 219 0.15 12.46 -6.92
C ASN A 219 1.35 13.33 -6.52
N LEU A 220 2.57 12.78 -6.59
CA LEU A 220 3.80 13.51 -6.29
C LEU A 220 4.17 14.61 -7.29
N MET A 221 3.53 14.67 -8.46
CA MET A 221 3.68 15.81 -9.38
C MET A 221 2.91 17.04 -8.89
N ASP A 222 1.84 16.81 -8.12
CA ASP A 222 0.99 17.87 -7.57
C ASP A 222 1.33 18.21 -6.11
N ASP A 223 1.58 17.19 -5.29
CA ASP A 223 1.82 17.31 -3.87
C ASP A 223 3.01 16.42 -3.46
N PRO A 224 4.16 17.01 -3.10
CA PRO A 224 5.35 16.23 -2.80
C PRO A 224 5.26 15.53 -1.43
N ARG A 225 4.27 15.83 -0.59
CA ARG A 225 4.17 15.24 0.76
C ARG A 225 3.94 13.73 0.65
N LEU A 226 4.61 12.99 1.53
CA LEU A 226 4.47 11.54 1.61
C LEU A 226 4.64 11.07 3.06
N ALA A 227 3.87 10.05 3.42
CA ALA A 227 4.11 9.27 4.62
C ALA A 227 4.20 7.79 4.26
N LEU A 228 4.88 7.00 5.10
CA LEU A 228 4.90 5.56 4.97
C LEU A 228 4.96 4.89 6.34
N LEU A 229 4.43 3.68 6.39
CA LEU A 229 4.58 2.76 7.51
C LEU A 229 5.33 1.52 7.04
N ALA A 230 6.46 1.22 7.69
CA ALA A 230 7.31 0.07 7.40
C ALA A 230 7.00 -1.09 8.35
N LEU A 231 6.88 -2.30 7.78
CA LEU A 231 6.53 -3.53 8.47
C LEU A 231 7.62 -4.59 8.27
N VAL A 232 7.91 -5.36 9.32
CA VAL A 232 8.83 -6.51 9.29
C VAL A 232 8.08 -7.76 9.75
N PRO A 233 7.97 -8.81 8.93
CA PRO A 233 7.38 -10.08 9.35
C PRO A 233 8.02 -10.62 10.63
N GLY A 234 7.18 -10.99 11.61
CA GLY A 234 7.63 -11.50 12.91
C GLY A 234 7.99 -10.44 13.93
N ARG A 235 7.85 -9.14 13.63
CA ARG A 235 8.03 -8.05 14.60
C ARG A 235 6.74 -7.25 14.79
N ASP A 236 6.51 -6.84 16.02
CA ASP A 236 5.39 -5.96 16.38
C ASP A 236 5.79 -4.47 16.35
N ASP A 237 7.05 -4.18 16.06
CA ASP A 237 7.54 -2.81 15.90
C ASP A 237 7.37 -2.33 14.46
N VAL A 238 7.06 -1.04 14.32
CA VAL A 238 6.91 -0.36 13.03
C VAL A 238 7.75 0.91 13.01
N VAL A 239 8.17 1.33 11.82
CA VAL A 239 8.71 2.67 11.61
C VAL A 239 7.79 3.47 10.72
N GLU A 240 7.33 4.61 11.22
CA GLU A 240 6.69 5.63 10.40
C GLU A 240 7.73 6.64 9.92
N VAL A 241 7.67 6.97 8.63
CA VAL A 241 8.47 8.05 8.02
C VAL A 241 7.53 9.05 7.38
N ARG A 242 7.76 10.34 7.61
CA ARG A 242 7.06 11.44 6.91
C ARG A 242 8.08 12.40 6.31
N GLY A 243 7.71 12.99 5.17
CA GLY A 243 8.57 13.93 4.49
C GLY A 243 8.03 14.33 3.14
N THR A 244 8.95 14.59 2.21
CA THR A 244 8.63 14.91 0.82
C THR A 244 9.31 13.94 -0.11
N ALA A 245 8.62 13.51 -1.16
CA ALA A 245 9.15 12.59 -2.14
C ALA A 245 9.16 13.20 -3.55
N ARG A 246 10.14 12.80 -4.35
CA ARG A 246 10.23 13.13 -5.78
C ARG A 246 10.56 11.89 -6.58
N VAL A 247 10.09 11.85 -7.83
CA VAL A 247 10.41 10.76 -8.76
C VAL A 247 11.77 11.03 -9.40
N CYS A 248 12.68 10.07 -9.31
CA CYS A 248 14.06 10.17 -9.78
C CYS A 248 14.37 9.08 -10.82
N THR A 249 15.14 9.45 -11.84
CA THR A 249 15.58 8.58 -12.94
C THR A 249 17.10 8.47 -13.06
N ASP A 250 17.82 8.82 -11.99
CA ASP A 250 19.29 8.79 -11.95
C ASP A 250 19.81 7.37 -12.20
N GLU A 251 20.61 7.20 -13.25
CA GLU A 251 21.04 5.88 -13.73
C GLU A 251 21.85 5.11 -12.67
N ALA A 252 22.70 5.80 -11.91
CA ALA A 252 23.52 5.18 -10.88
C ALA A 252 22.65 4.70 -9.71
N LEU A 253 21.68 5.52 -9.27
CA LEU A 253 20.70 5.12 -8.27
C LEU A 253 19.89 3.91 -8.75
N LEU A 254 19.27 3.99 -9.93
CA LEU A 254 18.43 2.90 -10.45
C LEU A 254 19.21 1.60 -10.60
N THR A 255 20.45 1.66 -11.11
CA THR A 255 21.34 0.51 -11.24
C THR A 255 21.66 -0.11 -9.88
N SER A 256 21.87 0.70 -8.84
CA SER A 256 22.07 0.20 -7.47
C SER A 256 20.83 -0.50 -6.90
N MET A 257 19.64 -0.26 -7.47
CA MET A 257 18.37 -0.87 -7.05
C MET A 257 17.95 -2.03 -7.97
N HIS A 258 18.88 -2.53 -8.79
CA HIS A 258 18.67 -3.72 -9.62
C HIS A 258 18.27 -4.92 -8.74
N LEU A 259 17.19 -5.59 -9.13
CA LEU A 259 16.67 -6.76 -8.45
C LEU A 259 16.36 -7.85 -9.47
N ARG A 260 16.88 -9.06 -9.23
CA ARG A 260 16.84 -10.19 -10.18
C ARG A 260 17.53 -9.80 -11.48
N ASP A 261 16.78 -9.68 -12.59
CA ASP A 261 17.30 -9.29 -13.91
C ASP A 261 16.71 -7.94 -14.37
N ARG A 262 16.32 -7.07 -13.42
CA ARG A 262 15.58 -5.83 -13.72
C ARG A 262 16.06 -4.64 -12.93
N THR A 263 16.42 -3.60 -13.66
CA THR A 263 16.60 -2.23 -13.15
C THR A 263 15.24 -1.52 -13.14
N PRO A 264 14.84 -0.87 -12.04
CA PRO A 264 13.61 -0.07 -12.02
C PRO A 264 13.74 1.12 -12.98
N LYS A 265 12.62 1.58 -13.54
CA LYS A 265 12.60 2.74 -14.44
C LYS A 265 12.65 4.08 -13.71
N ALA A 266 12.22 4.09 -12.45
CA ALA A 266 12.17 5.24 -11.59
C ALA A 266 12.31 4.78 -10.13
N ALA A 267 12.71 5.71 -9.26
CA ALA A 267 12.70 5.54 -7.81
C ALA A 267 12.01 6.75 -7.17
N LEU A 268 11.32 6.51 -6.05
CA LEU A 268 10.89 7.58 -5.16
C LEU A 268 12.09 7.92 -4.27
N VAL A 269 12.58 9.15 -4.34
CA VAL A 269 13.59 9.70 -3.42
C VAL A 269 12.86 10.53 -2.38
N ILE A 270 13.02 10.20 -1.12
CA ILE A 270 12.26 10.75 0.00
C ILE A 270 13.22 11.51 0.90
N ASP A 271 13.01 12.82 0.99
CA ASP A 271 13.65 13.70 1.95
C ASP A 271 12.86 13.61 3.28
N VAL A 272 13.49 13.02 4.29
CA VAL A 272 12.87 12.62 5.56
C VAL A 272 12.83 13.80 6.52
N ALA A 273 11.63 14.12 7.01
CA ALA A 273 11.39 15.19 7.99
C ALA A 273 11.02 14.66 9.38
N TYR A 274 10.46 13.45 9.45
CA TYR A 274 10.04 12.81 10.69
C TYR A 274 10.23 11.30 10.59
N VAL A 275 10.70 10.71 11.68
CA VAL A 275 10.85 9.26 11.86
C VAL A 275 10.39 8.91 13.26
N GLU A 276 9.55 7.89 13.37
CA GLU A 276 9.15 7.31 14.64
C GLU A 276 9.24 5.79 14.58
N LEU A 277 9.99 5.21 15.49
CA LEU A 277 9.94 3.78 15.80
C LEU A 277 9.03 3.59 17.01
N ARG A 278 8.08 2.66 16.90
CA ARG A 278 7.22 2.30 18.03
C ARG A 278 6.83 0.83 17.97
N HIS A 279 6.57 0.27 19.14
CA HIS A 279 5.78 -0.95 19.25
C HIS A 279 4.34 -0.66 18.82
N GLU A 280 3.75 -1.55 18.02
CA GLU A 280 2.45 -1.35 17.39
C GLU A 280 1.44 -2.41 17.86
N PRO A 281 0.59 -2.08 18.85
CA PRO A 281 -0.39 -3.01 19.41
C PRO A 281 -1.31 -3.61 18.34
N ALA A 282 -1.61 -2.87 17.27
CA ALA A 282 -2.43 -3.35 16.16
C ALA A 282 -1.88 -4.64 15.50
N ILE A 283 -0.55 -4.82 15.46
CA ILE A 283 0.07 -6.04 14.90
C ILE A 283 -0.16 -7.23 15.84
N ALA A 284 0.08 -7.03 17.13
CA ALA A 284 -0.10 -8.05 18.16
C ALA A 284 -1.58 -8.46 18.31
N GLU A 285 -2.50 -7.49 18.33
CA GLU A 285 -3.95 -7.72 18.41
C GLU A 285 -4.49 -8.50 17.19
N ALA A 286 -3.91 -8.26 16.02
CA ALA A 286 -4.26 -8.96 14.79
C ALA A 286 -3.64 -10.35 14.68
N ASP A 287 -2.69 -10.72 15.57
CA ASP A 287 -1.89 -11.95 15.48
C ASP A 287 -1.27 -12.09 14.07
N LEU A 288 -0.79 -10.95 13.53
CA LEU A 288 -0.59 -10.74 12.08
C LEU A 288 0.39 -11.73 11.45
N TRP A 289 1.42 -12.13 12.21
CA TRP A 289 2.52 -12.96 11.75
C TRP A 289 2.35 -14.44 12.05
N ASN A 290 1.22 -14.84 12.65
CA ASN A 290 0.96 -16.23 12.98
C ASN A 290 0.49 -17.01 11.74
N PRO A 291 1.26 -18.01 11.26
CA PRO A 291 0.87 -18.79 10.08
C PRO A 291 -0.42 -19.59 10.28
N ASP A 292 -0.79 -19.94 11.52
CA ASP A 292 -2.05 -20.63 11.83
C ASP A 292 -3.28 -19.73 11.60
N ARG A 293 -3.07 -18.41 11.47
CA ARG A 293 -4.11 -17.42 11.13
C ARG A 293 -4.25 -17.20 9.64
N HIS A 294 -3.41 -17.81 8.81
CA HIS A 294 -3.50 -17.66 7.37
C HIS A 294 -4.86 -18.15 6.87
N VAL A 295 -5.47 -17.35 6.00
CA VAL A 295 -6.73 -17.72 5.38
C VAL A 295 -6.53 -18.96 4.50
N ALA A 296 -7.45 -19.92 4.59
CA ALA A 296 -7.40 -21.12 3.77
C ALA A 296 -7.52 -20.78 2.26
N GLU A 297 -6.86 -21.59 1.43
CA GLU A 297 -6.97 -21.43 -0.02
C GLU A 297 -8.44 -21.57 -0.47
N GLY A 298 -8.89 -20.62 -1.29
CA GLY A 298 -10.25 -20.60 -1.82
C GLY A 298 -11.29 -19.93 -0.93
N THR A 299 -10.94 -19.49 0.29
CA THR A 299 -11.86 -18.69 1.12
C THR A 299 -12.21 -17.36 0.45
N LEU A 300 -11.23 -16.68 -0.15
CA LEU A 300 -11.45 -15.45 -0.91
C LEU A 300 -11.47 -15.73 -2.43
N PRO A 301 -12.33 -15.05 -3.21
CA PRO A 301 -12.36 -15.19 -4.66
C PRO A 301 -11.04 -14.76 -5.30
N ARG A 302 -10.62 -15.45 -6.37
CA ARG A 302 -9.40 -15.10 -7.11
C ARG A 302 -9.45 -13.67 -7.63
N ALA A 303 -8.31 -12.98 -7.63
CA ALA A 303 -8.18 -11.59 -8.06
C ALA A 303 -8.80 -11.27 -9.43
N ALA A 304 -8.67 -12.17 -10.40
CA ALA A 304 -9.26 -11.99 -11.73
C ALA A 304 -10.80 -12.02 -11.72
N ALA A 305 -11.42 -12.76 -10.81
CA ALA A 305 -12.87 -12.77 -10.66
C ALA A 305 -13.35 -11.41 -10.12
N ILE A 306 -12.70 -10.92 -9.06
CA ILE A 306 -12.99 -9.63 -8.43
C ILE A 306 -12.78 -8.49 -9.43
N TRP A 307 -11.64 -8.46 -10.12
CA TRP A 307 -11.37 -7.45 -11.15
C TRP A 307 -12.45 -7.45 -12.23
N ALA A 308 -12.78 -8.61 -12.82
CA ALA A 308 -13.80 -8.66 -13.86
C ALA A 308 -15.17 -8.13 -13.38
N ASP A 309 -15.55 -8.45 -12.15
CA ASP A 309 -16.81 -7.99 -11.57
C ASP A 309 -16.78 -6.48 -11.27
N HIS A 310 -15.66 -5.96 -10.75
CA HIS A 310 -15.45 -4.52 -10.57
C HIS A 310 -15.50 -3.77 -11.90
N VAL A 311 -14.86 -4.29 -12.96
CA VAL A 311 -14.95 -3.67 -14.30
C VAL A 311 -16.38 -3.61 -14.78
N ARG A 312 -17.18 -4.67 -14.57
CA ARG A 312 -18.62 -4.69 -14.93
C ARG A 312 -19.44 -3.65 -14.16
N ARG A 313 -19.06 -3.38 -12.92
CA ARG A 313 -19.77 -2.52 -11.96
C ARG A 313 -19.26 -1.08 -11.92
N ASN A 314 -18.11 -0.81 -12.52
CA ASN A 314 -17.55 0.52 -12.63
C ASN A 314 -18.59 1.48 -13.25
N THR A 315 -18.72 2.67 -12.69
CA THR A 315 -19.76 3.64 -13.05
C THR A 315 -19.30 4.70 -14.05
N ASP A 316 -18.09 4.58 -14.60
CA ASP A 316 -17.57 5.51 -15.61
C ASP A 316 -18.51 5.51 -16.85
N ALA A 317 -18.88 6.71 -17.28
CA ALA A 317 -19.80 6.94 -18.39
C ALA A 317 -19.12 6.96 -19.77
N GLY A 318 -17.78 6.95 -19.80
CA GLY A 318 -16.97 6.98 -21.01
C GLY A 318 -17.24 5.80 -21.95
N THR A 319 -17.13 6.07 -23.26
CA THR A 319 -17.40 5.05 -24.30
C THR A 319 -16.49 3.83 -24.16
N GLY A 320 -15.21 4.03 -23.83
CA GLY A 320 -14.27 2.95 -23.54
C GLY A 320 -14.71 2.08 -22.36
N ALA A 321 -15.19 2.69 -21.27
CA ALA A 321 -15.70 1.99 -20.10
C ALA A 321 -16.96 1.16 -20.42
N LYS A 322 -17.88 1.71 -21.22
CA LYS A 322 -19.08 0.99 -21.71
C LYS A 322 -18.72 -0.25 -22.52
N VAL A 323 -17.71 -0.17 -23.38
CA VAL A 323 -17.23 -1.31 -24.18
C VAL A 323 -16.56 -2.35 -23.27
N ALA A 324 -15.65 -1.93 -22.39
CA ALA A 324 -14.93 -2.82 -21.48
C ALA A 324 -15.88 -3.62 -20.56
N ARG A 325 -16.92 -2.98 -20.00
CA ARG A 325 -17.98 -3.64 -19.21
C ARG A 325 -18.62 -4.83 -19.93
N ARG A 326 -18.83 -4.73 -21.25
CA ARG A 326 -19.47 -5.76 -22.06
C ARG A 326 -18.53 -6.88 -22.48
N LEU A 327 -17.24 -6.57 -22.64
CA LEU A 327 -16.25 -7.49 -23.20
C LEU A 327 -15.39 -8.21 -22.15
N VAL A 328 -15.44 -7.79 -20.87
CA VAL A 328 -14.58 -8.38 -19.84
C VAL A 328 -14.89 -9.87 -19.59
N ASN A 329 -13.85 -10.69 -19.77
CA ASN A 329 -13.90 -12.15 -19.66
C ASN A 329 -13.02 -12.62 -18.51
N LYS A 330 -13.61 -13.34 -17.55
CA LYS A 330 -12.93 -13.82 -16.33
C LYS A 330 -11.77 -14.78 -16.64
N THR A 331 -11.94 -15.69 -17.60
CA THR A 331 -10.93 -16.69 -17.95
C THR A 331 -9.70 -16.06 -18.61
N ALA A 332 -9.92 -15.17 -19.58
CA ALA A 332 -8.84 -14.44 -20.24
C ALA A 332 -8.07 -13.56 -19.23
N LEU A 333 -8.80 -12.88 -18.34
CA LEU A 333 -8.20 -12.06 -17.30
C LEU A 333 -7.40 -12.90 -16.30
N ALA A 334 -7.90 -14.07 -15.90
CA ALA A 334 -7.18 -14.99 -15.03
C ALA A 334 -5.88 -15.48 -15.67
N ALA A 335 -5.90 -15.85 -16.95
CA ALA A 335 -4.70 -16.21 -17.70
C ALA A 335 -3.70 -15.04 -17.78
N GLY A 336 -4.19 -13.82 -18.02
CA GLY A 336 -3.37 -12.61 -18.05
C GLY A 336 -2.71 -12.28 -16.71
N VAL A 337 -3.48 -12.32 -15.61
CA VAL A 337 -2.96 -12.09 -14.26
C VAL A 337 -1.92 -13.15 -13.88
N ALA A 338 -2.20 -14.43 -14.13
CA ALA A 338 -1.27 -15.51 -13.84
C ALA A 338 0.02 -15.44 -14.70
N TYR A 339 -0.09 -14.98 -15.95
CA TYR A 339 1.08 -14.72 -16.78
C TYR A 339 1.90 -13.55 -16.20
N ASP A 340 1.27 -12.42 -15.90
CA ASP A 340 1.92 -11.23 -15.35
C ASP A 340 2.61 -11.54 -14.01
N TYR A 341 1.98 -12.29 -13.11
CA TYR A 341 2.61 -12.72 -11.85
C TYR A 341 3.79 -13.67 -12.07
N ARG A 342 3.84 -14.47 -13.14
CA ARG A 342 5.01 -15.32 -13.42
C ARG A 342 6.15 -14.56 -14.08
N THR A 343 5.84 -13.61 -14.96
CA THR A 343 6.85 -12.97 -15.81
C THR A 343 7.24 -11.57 -15.36
N ASN A 344 6.59 -11.01 -14.33
CA ASN A 344 6.69 -9.60 -14.00
C ASN A 344 6.53 -9.33 -12.49
N LEU A 345 7.18 -10.18 -11.66
CA LEU A 345 7.37 -9.98 -10.22
C LEU A 345 8.60 -9.13 -9.93
#